data_AF-A0A9P6ZKR5-F1
#
_entry.id   AF-A0A9P6ZKR5-F1
#
_cell.length_a   1.000
_cell.length_b   1.000
_cell.length_c   1.000
_cell.angle_alpha   90.00
_cell.angle_beta   90.00
_cell.angle_gamma   90.00
#
_symmetry.space_group_name_H-M   'P 1'
#
loop_
_entity.id
_entity.type
_entity.pdbx_description
1 polymer ?
#
loop_
_entity_poly.entity_id
_entity_poly.type
_entity_poly.pdbx_seq_one_letter_code
_entity_poly.pdbx_strand_id
1 'polypeptide(L)'
;MGKKTHGMRGPAAQAKKDARTQAYRDRNPEKIKAAVERDLYTHRIKKFPLDFLSIKRDGALVRDIIHNNFPFSPDELTALPEHGKVVLPLDHLPSGTVPDGMPPYLAIRYEHFLSKDHQRRLILRWDEVVASHPVNHLKPDTNRSTSDAHHLGIWEVFGATPRMTADTRKQTAEAKEAIDQLLWYVQSFMAPKLATAYAQHAPLHWKALQKVHARVHQHLGHDLLSRPRVDMGGPFFAVAVKEAGSGVVHLDWNDNKAIYAYVFAVGDWEGGEFCIPQLKIKIPVRPGQIHSPAIATTTLDITKRTNRDTISDLHPVIDSSVNLDMFPPGIYRDPLWRSIQANEGHSNSRVPEPEPTPPTHEPSTMFSFGNSDEDNDSALDPPKCPYHNLQAFSFLTTSQRLHLYKFAPIRVQVSRGISTPNSVLSVTRLPPTSRNRDSTGQ
;
A
#
# COMPACT_ATOMS: atom_id res chain seq x y z
N MET A 1 42.46 11.13 1.55
CA MET A 1 41.83 10.89 0.22
C MET A 1 40.43 11.47 0.24
N GLY A 2 40.18 12.57 -0.48
CA GLY A 2 38.86 13.22 -0.52
C GLY A 2 37.88 12.42 -1.36
N LYS A 3 36.80 11.89 -0.77
CA LYS A 3 35.70 11.27 -1.52
C LYS A 3 35.02 12.37 -2.35
N LYS A 4 35.12 12.26 -3.68
CA LYS A 4 34.31 13.08 -4.59
C LYS A 4 32.84 12.77 -4.32
N THR A 5 32.15 13.65 -3.62
CA THR A 5 30.69 13.59 -3.51
C THR A 5 30.15 13.79 -4.92
N HIS A 6 29.49 12.77 -5.48
CA HIS A 6 28.70 12.95 -6.69
C HIS A 6 27.56 13.90 -6.33
N GLY A 7 27.77 15.20 -6.56
CA GLY A 7 26.78 16.23 -6.35
C GLY A 7 25.48 15.82 -7.04
N MET A 8 24.36 15.91 -6.30
CA MET A 8 23.05 15.64 -6.87
C MET A 8 22.91 16.49 -8.13
N ARG A 9 22.63 15.84 -9.26
CA ARG A 9 22.42 16.54 -10.54
C ARG A 9 21.28 17.52 -10.32
N GLY A 10 21.52 18.81 -10.54
CA GLY A 10 20.50 19.84 -10.36
C GLY A 10 19.27 19.60 -11.26
N PRO A 11 18.13 20.27 -10.99
CA PRO A 11 16.88 20.09 -11.74
C PRO A 11 17.04 20.14 -13.27
N ALA A 12 17.88 21.06 -13.77
CA ALA A 12 18.16 21.18 -15.21
C ALA A 12 18.83 19.92 -15.82
N ALA A 13 19.73 19.27 -15.08
CA ALA A 13 20.39 18.04 -15.53
C ALA A 13 19.43 16.83 -15.50
N GLN A 14 18.49 16.81 -14.55
CA GLN A 14 17.42 15.81 -14.52
C GLN A 14 16.45 16.02 -15.69
N ALA A 15 15.99 17.25 -15.93
CA ALA A 15 15.14 17.59 -17.08
C ALA A 15 15.80 17.20 -18.42
N LYS A 16 17.11 17.44 -18.59
CA LYS A 16 17.85 17.02 -19.79
C LYS A 16 17.90 15.49 -19.94
N LYS A 17 18.04 14.75 -18.84
CA LYS A 17 18.01 13.28 -18.84
C LYS A 17 16.62 12.77 -19.23
N ASP A 18 15.58 13.39 -18.70
CA ASP A 18 14.19 13.01 -18.98
C ASP A 18 13.83 13.31 -20.44
N ALA A 19 14.19 14.48 -20.95
CA ALA A 19 14.03 14.84 -22.36
C ALA A 19 14.78 13.86 -23.29
N ARG A 20 16.01 13.46 -22.95
CA ARG A 20 16.76 12.44 -23.72
C ARG A 20 16.08 11.08 -23.68
N THR A 21 15.54 10.69 -22.52
CA THR A 21 14.82 9.42 -22.36
C THR A 21 13.55 9.41 -23.17
N GLN A 22 12.78 10.51 -23.14
CA GLN A 22 11.57 10.68 -23.95
C GLN A 22 11.90 10.65 -25.45
N ALA A 23 12.87 11.45 -25.89
CA ALA A 23 13.32 11.45 -27.28
C ALA A 23 13.86 10.09 -27.76
N TYR A 24 14.38 9.24 -26.86
CA TYR A 24 14.75 7.86 -27.20
C TYR A 24 13.51 6.98 -27.37
N ARG A 25 12.52 7.10 -26.48
CA ARG A 25 11.24 6.38 -26.58
C ARG A 25 10.51 6.72 -27.87
N ASP A 26 10.41 8.01 -28.18
CA ASP A 26 9.73 8.52 -29.38
C ASP A 26 10.42 8.04 -30.67
N ARG A 27 11.75 7.91 -30.65
CA ARG A 27 12.53 7.39 -31.79
C ARG A 27 12.52 5.87 -31.93
N ASN A 28 12.13 5.14 -30.88
CA ASN A 28 12.21 3.67 -30.85
C ASN A 28 10.95 3.02 -30.28
N PRO A 29 9.73 3.41 -30.71
CA PRO A 29 8.48 2.96 -30.10
C PRO A 29 8.34 1.44 -30.12
N GLU A 30 8.66 0.79 -31.23
CA GLU A 30 8.58 -0.68 -31.36
C GLU A 30 9.55 -1.42 -30.44
N LYS A 31 10.77 -0.89 -30.25
CA LYS A 31 11.75 -1.50 -29.35
C LYS A 31 11.33 -1.35 -27.89
N ILE A 32 10.75 -0.20 -27.53
CA ILE A 32 10.19 0.01 -26.18
C ILE A 32 9.00 -0.90 -25.96
N LYS A 33 8.09 -1.00 -26.93
CA LYS A 33 6.93 -1.88 -26.87
C LYS A 33 7.35 -3.35 -26.72
N ALA A 34 8.27 -3.83 -27.55
CA ALA A 34 8.80 -5.19 -27.45
C ALA A 34 9.51 -5.46 -26.11
N ALA A 35 10.23 -4.49 -25.56
CA ALA A 35 10.84 -4.61 -24.23
C ALA A 35 9.78 -4.69 -23.13
N VAL A 36 8.76 -3.84 -23.19
CA VAL A 36 7.63 -3.85 -22.24
C VAL A 36 6.86 -5.16 -22.33
N GLU A 37 6.58 -5.66 -23.53
CA GLU A 37 5.87 -6.92 -23.77
C GLU A 37 6.68 -8.13 -23.31
N ARG A 38 7.98 -8.15 -23.58
CA ARG A 38 8.88 -9.22 -23.12
C ARG A 38 8.90 -9.33 -21.59
N ASP A 39 8.85 -8.19 -20.92
CA ASP A 39 8.92 -8.12 -19.47
C ASP A 39 7.51 -8.09 -18.83
N LEU A 40 6.43 -8.26 -19.61
CA LEU A 40 5.04 -8.31 -19.14
C LEU A 40 4.53 -9.75 -19.03
N TYR A 41 4.09 -10.11 -17.83
CA TYR A 41 3.40 -11.37 -17.56
C TYR A 41 1.93 -11.11 -17.19
N THR A 42 1.01 -11.67 -17.97
CA THR A 42 -0.43 -11.58 -17.73
C THR A 42 -0.95 -12.89 -17.14
N HIS A 43 -1.39 -12.85 -15.87
CA HIS A 43 -2.03 -13.98 -15.22
C HIS A 43 -3.56 -13.88 -15.36
N ARG A 44 -4.15 -14.74 -16.21
CA ARG A 44 -5.60 -14.81 -16.38
C ARG A 44 -6.24 -15.62 -15.25
N ILE A 45 -6.99 -14.95 -14.38
CA ILE A 45 -7.73 -15.61 -13.30
C ILE A 45 -8.95 -16.38 -13.85
N LYS A 46 -9.26 -17.54 -13.29
CA LYS A 46 -10.37 -18.39 -13.78
C LYS A 46 -11.74 -17.93 -13.28
N LYS A 47 -11.79 -17.43 -12.05
CA LYS A 47 -13.00 -17.02 -11.35
C LYS A 47 -12.69 -15.83 -10.46
N PHE A 48 -13.59 -14.86 -10.38
CA PHE A 48 -13.48 -13.76 -9.43
C PHE A 48 -13.70 -14.27 -7.99
N PRO A 49 -12.85 -13.90 -7.02
CA PRO A 49 -12.94 -14.39 -5.65
C PRO A 49 -14.00 -13.64 -4.82
N LEU A 50 -15.29 -13.92 -5.03
CA LEU A 50 -16.39 -13.22 -4.35
C LEU A 50 -16.44 -13.45 -2.83
N ASP A 51 -15.93 -14.57 -2.34
CA ASP A 51 -16.19 -15.05 -0.97
C ASP A 51 -15.70 -14.11 0.14
N PHE A 52 -14.67 -13.28 -0.11
CA PHE A 52 -14.13 -12.35 0.90
C PHE A 52 -14.71 -10.94 0.85
N LEU A 53 -15.41 -10.56 -0.23
CA LEU A 53 -16.07 -9.25 -0.27
C LEU A 53 -17.21 -9.12 0.74
N SER A 54 -17.72 -10.25 1.25
CA SER A 54 -18.81 -10.29 2.23
C SER A 54 -18.34 -10.28 3.69
N ILE A 55 -17.05 -10.54 3.97
CA ILE A 55 -16.54 -10.73 5.34
C ILE A 55 -16.02 -9.40 5.87
N LYS A 56 -16.84 -8.71 6.67
CA LYS A 56 -16.61 -7.29 6.99
C LYS A 56 -15.95 -6.98 8.33
N ARG A 57 -15.80 -7.92 9.28
CA ARG A 57 -15.52 -7.53 10.70
C ARG A 57 -14.74 -8.48 11.60
N ASP A 58 -14.35 -9.67 11.17
CA ASP A 58 -13.74 -10.64 12.09
C ASP A 58 -12.50 -11.30 11.48
N GLY A 59 -11.33 -10.87 11.95
CA GLY A 59 -10.05 -11.44 11.53
C GLY A 59 -9.89 -12.92 11.93
N ALA A 60 -10.51 -13.35 13.04
CA ALA A 60 -10.54 -14.76 13.39
C ALA A 60 -11.37 -15.55 12.38
N LEU A 61 -12.56 -15.07 12.03
CA LEU A 61 -13.39 -15.67 10.99
C LEU A 61 -12.68 -15.73 9.62
N VAL A 62 -11.97 -14.67 9.24
CA VAL A 62 -11.16 -14.67 8.00
C VAL A 62 -10.14 -15.80 8.03
N ARG A 63 -9.39 -15.92 9.13
CA ARG A 63 -8.38 -16.98 9.28
C ARG A 63 -9.01 -18.37 9.28
N ASP A 64 -10.14 -18.55 9.95
CA ASP A 64 -10.87 -19.82 9.98
C ASP A 64 -11.37 -20.19 8.58
N ILE A 65 -11.92 -19.24 7.82
CA ILE A 65 -12.37 -19.47 6.44
C ILE A 65 -11.18 -19.81 5.53
N ILE A 66 -10.08 -19.09 5.65
CA ILE A 66 -8.88 -19.38 4.85
C ILE A 66 -8.34 -20.76 5.21
N HIS A 67 -8.21 -21.08 6.50
CA HIS A 67 -7.72 -22.38 6.96
C HIS A 67 -8.62 -23.54 6.50
N ASN A 68 -9.94 -23.38 6.59
CA ASN A 68 -10.87 -24.47 6.34
C ASN A 68 -11.25 -24.62 4.86
N ASN A 69 -11.38 -23.51 4.12
CA ASN A 69 -11.86 -23.54 2.73
C ASN A 69 -10.74 -23.41 1.70
N PHE A 70 -9.61 -22.86 2.12
CA PHE A 70 -8.44 -22.66 1.27
C PHE A 70 -7.18 -23.13 1.99
N PRO A 71 -7.14 -24.36 2.58
CA PRO A 71 -5.93 -24.85 3.24
C PRO A 71 -4.78 -24.79 2.23
N PHE A 72 -3.73 -24.05 2.59
CA PHE A 72 -2.56 -23.89 1.74
C PHE A 72 -1.30 -23.82 2.60
N SER A 73 -0.26 -24.51 2.16
CA SER A 73 1.10 -24.08 2.41
C SER A 73 1.49 -23.05 1.35
N PRO A 74 2.26 -21.99 1.67
CA PRO A 74 2.86 -21.12 0.66
C PRO A 74 3.57 -21.91 -0.47
N ASP A 75 4.12 -23.08 -0.18
CA ASP A 75 4.80 -23.94 -1.16
C ASP A 75 3.85 -24.60 -2.17
N GLU A 76 2.56 -24.71 -1.85
CA GLU A 76 1.54 -25.31 -2.72
C GLU A 76 0.94 -24.28 -3.70
N LEU A 77 1.19 -22.98 -3.49
CA LEU A 77 0.71 -21.92 -4.37
C LEU A 77 1.56 -21.82 -5.63
N THR A 78 0.89 -21.59 -6.77
CA THR A 78 1.59 -21.36 -8.05
C THR A 78 2.36 -20.04 -7.98
N ALA A 79 3.68 -20.11 -8.01
CA ALA A 79 4.53 -18.92 -8.05
C ALA A 79 4.40 -18.22 -9.40
N LEU A 80 4.05 -16.93 -9.38
CA LEU A 80 4.18 -16.07 -10.55
C LEU A 80 5.66 -15.69 -10.75
N PRO A 81 6.08 -15.28 -11.97
CA PRO A 81 7.47 -14.97 -12.26
C PRO A 81 8.09 -13.97 -11.28
N GLU A 82 9.34 -14.19 -10.87
CA GLU A 82 10.04 -13.30 -9.92
C GLU A 82 10.31 -11.90 -10.49
N HIS A 83 10.53 -11.84 -11.80
CA HIS A 83 10.88 -10.66 -12.56
C HIS A 83 9.76 -10.25 -13.54
N GLY A 84 9.81 -9.02 -14.01
CA GLY A 84 8.86 -8.43 -14.93
C GLY A 84 7.66 -7.77 -14.25
N LYS A 85 6.87 -7.06 -15.08
CA LYS A 85 5.56 -6.53 -14.73
C LYS A 85 4.55 -7.68 -14.69
N VAL A 86 3.83 -7.83 -13.60
CA VAL A 86 2.74 -8.82 -13.50
C VAL A 86 1.41 -8.10 -13.47
N VAL A 87 0.44 -8.57 -14.26
CA VAL A 87 -0.93 -8.04 -14.26
C VAL A 87 -1.94 -9.16 -14.15
N LEU A 88 -2.98 -8.95 -13.35
CA LEU A 88 -4.15 -9.83 -13.22
C LEU A 88 -5.38 -9.07 -13.73
N PRO A 89 -5.64 -9.04 -15.04
CA PRO A 89 -6.75 -8.28 -15.61
C PRO A 89 -8.10 -8.91 -15.26
N LEU A 90 -9.16 -8.09 -15.25
CA LEU A 90 -10.54 -8.50 -14.96
C LEU A 90 -11.45 -8.51 -16.21
N ASP A 91 -10.97 -7.97 -17.33
CA ASP A 91 -11.74 -7.76 -18.57
C ASP A 91 -12.14 -9.06 -19.29
N HIS A 92 -11.39 -10.15 -19.08
CA HIS A 92 -11.69 -11.45 -19.67
C HIS A 92 -12.74 -12.26 -18.89
N LEU A 93 -13.16 -11.79 -17.71
CA LEU A 93 -14.16 -12.49 -16.91
C LEU A 93 -15.58 -12.25 -17.44
N PRO A 94 -16.51 -13.20 -17.25
CA PRO A 94 -17.90 -13.01 -17.68
C PRO A 94 -18.53 -11.76 -17.06
N SER A 95 -19.31 -11.03 -17.86
CA SER A 95 -20.06 -9.86 -17.37
C SER A 95 -20.91 -10.21 -16.15
N GLY A 96 -20.97 -9.30 -15.17
CA GLY A 96 -21.69 -9.50 -13.91
C GLY A 96 -20.95 -10.34 -12.84
N THR A 97 -19.80 -10.95 -13.16
CA THR A 97 -19.00 -11.67 -12.14
C THR A 97 -18.05 -10.78 -11.36
N VAL A 98 -17.66 -9.65 -11.96
CA VAL A 98 -16.83 -8.61 -11.33
C VAL A 98 -17.75 -7.54 -10.77
N PRO A 99 -17.68 -7.21 -9.47
CA PRO A 99 -18.50 -6.14 -8.90
C PRO A 99 -18.25 -4.78 -9.55
N ASP A 100 -19.28 -3.95 -9.61
CA ASP A 100 -19.15 -2.60 -10.16
C ASP A 100 -18.15 -1.74 -9.37
N GLY A 101 -17.42 -0.91 -10.11
CA GLY A 101 -16.42 0.02 -9.57
C GLY A 101 -15.07 -0.61 -9.21
N MET A 102 -14.88 -1.92 -9.43
CA MET A 102 -13.55 -2.53 -9.32
C MET A 102 -12.59 -1.88 -10.31
N PRO A 103 -11.31 -1.72 -9.95
CA PRO A 103 -10.31 -1.29 -10.92
C PRO A 103 -10.06 -2.41 -11.95
N PRO A 104 -9.54 -2.09 -13.15
CA PRO A 104 -9.48 -3.03 -14.27
C PRO A 104 -8.54 -4.22 -14.06
N TYR A 105 -7.65 -4.14 -13.06
CA TYR A 105 -6.79 -5.24 -12.65
C TYR A 105 -7.03 -5.58 -11.19
N LEU A 106 -7.09 -6.87 -10.87
CA LEU A 106 -7.15 -7.35 -9.50
C LEU A 106 -5.84 -7.11 -8.75
N ALA A 107 -4.71 -7.26 -9.44
CA ALA A 107 -3.39 -6.96 -8.91
C ALA A 107 -2.46 -6.51 -10.04
N ILE A 108 -1.54 -5.61 -9.72
CA ILE A 108 -0.44 -5.20 -10.60
C ILE A 108 0.86 -5.24 -9.80
N ARG A 109 1.94 -5.79 -10.37
CA ARG A 109 3.30 -5.62 -9.88
C ARG A 109 4.11 -4.85 -10.90
N TYR A 110 4.85 -3.83 -10.46
CA TYR A 110 5.85 -3.19 -11.31
C TYR A 110 7.25 -3.56 -10.84
N GLU A 111 8.10 -3.90 -11.80
CA GLU A 111 9.52 -4.11 -11.56
C GLU A 111 10.28 -2.78 -11.58
N HIS A 112 11.36 -2.70 -10.79
CA HIS A 112 12.27 -1.54 -10.73
C HIS A 112 11.56 -0.20 -10.48
N PHE A 113 10.45 -0.21 -9.73
CA PHE A 113 9.72 1.00 -9.37
C PHE A 113 10.62 1.96 -8.58
N LEU A 114 11.45 1.42 -7.69
CA LEU A 114 12.52 2.13 -7.00
C LEU A 114 13.89 1.58 -7.41
N SER A 115 14.78 2.46 -7.87
CA SER A 115 16.19 2.11 -8.05
C SER A 115 16.87 1.82 -6.70
N LYS A 116 17.97 1.07 -6.69
CA LYS A 116 18.75 0.77 -5.48
C LYS A 116 19.11 2.01 -4.64
N ASP A 117 19.49 3.11 -5.28
CA ASP A 117 19.80 4.36 -4.58
C ASP A 117 18.58 4.94 -3.87
N HIS A 118 17.41 4.83 -4.49
CA HIS A 118 16.16 5.30 -3.90
C HIS A 118 15.67 4.41 -2.76
N GLN A 119 15.93 3.10 -2.83
CA GLN A 119 15.67 2.16 -1.75
C GLN A 119 16.53 2.49 -0.53
N ARG A 120 17.86 2.66 -0.72
CA ARG A 120 18.79 3.07 0.35
C ARG A 120 18.38 4.37 1.04
N ARG A 121 17.97 5.36 0.24
CA ARG A 121 17.50 6.66 0.78
C ARG A 121 16.21 6.55 1.58
N LEU A 122 15.34 5.58 1.26
CA LEU A 122 14.12 5.31 2.00
C LEU A 122 14.45 4.64 3.33
N ILE A 123 15.34 3.64 3.30
CA ILE A 123 15.87 2.96 4.51
C ILE A 123 16.50 3.98 5.46
N LEU A 124 17.41 4.83 4.99
CA LEU A 124 18.06 5.83 5.84
C LEU A 124 17.06 6.75 6.56
N ARG A 125 15.99 7.16 5.88
CA ARG A 125 14.93 7.99 6.49
C ARG A 125 14.08 7.21 7.49
N TRP A 126 13.87 5.92 7.22
CA TRP A 126 13.22 5.06 8.20
C TRP A 126 14.08 4.87 9.45
N ASP A 127 15.39 4.65 9.28
CA ASP A 127 16.33 4.55 10.39
C ASP A 127 16.36 5.84 11.23
N GLU A 128 16.27 7.02 10.59
CA GLU A 128 16.11 8.32 11.27
C GLU A 128 14.80 8.39 12.08
N VAL A 129 13.69 7.87 11.53
CA VAL A 129 12.43 7.77 12.26
C VAL A 129 12.58 6.85 13.47
N VAL A 130 13.15 5.66 13.32
CA VAL A 130 13.36 4.72 14.44
C VAL A 130 14.27 5.33 15.52
N ALA A 131 15.36 5.98 15.12
CA ALA A 131 16.32 6.62 16.02
C ALA A 131 15.69 7.77 16.84
N SER A 132 14.65 8.42 16.32
CA SER A 132 13.90 9.45 17.03
C SER A 132 12.94 8.93 18.12
N HIS A 133 12.87 7.60 18.31
CA HIS A 133 12.00 6.91 19.25
C HIS A 133 10.51 7.34 19.15
N PRO A 134 9.88 7.10 17.99
CA PRO A 134 8.53 7.55 17.73
C PRO A 134 7.55 6.82 18.64
N VAL A 135 6.56 7.54 19.17
CA VAL A 135 5.51 6.94 19.99
C VAL A 135 4.54 6.18 19.09
N ASN A 136 4.36 4.89 19.33
CA ASN A 136 3.30 4.12 18.68
C ASN A 136 1.97 4.32 19.44
N HIS A 137 0.96 4.90 18.79
CA HIS A 137 -0.34 5.17 19.42
C HIS A 137 -1.36 4.06 19.20
N LEU A 138 -1.01 3.02 18.45
CA LEU A 138 -1.87 1.86 18.29
C LEU A 138 -1.80 0.98 19.53
N LYS A 139 -2.97 0.51 19.95
CA LYS A 139 -3.02 -0.53 20.97
C LYS A 139 -2.51 -1.83 20.34
N PRO A 140 -1.68 -2.61 21.05
CA PRO A 140 -1.39 -3.98 20.66
C PRO A 140 -2.69 -4.74 20.42
N ASP A 141 -2.78 -5.42 19.30
CA ASP A 141 -3.93 -6.21 18.89
C ASP A 141 -3.40 -7.60 18.53
N THR A 142 -3.95 -8.62 19.17
CA THR A 142 -3.53 -10.01 18.98
C THR A 142 -3.79 -10.51 17.56
N ASN A 143 -4.57 -9.79 16.77
CA ASN A 143 -4.80 -10.08 15.36
C ASN A 143 -3.80 -9.40 14.42
N ARG A 144 -2.86 -8.60 14.95
CA ARG A 144 -1.83 -7.91 14.17
C ARG A 144 -0.51 -8.67 14.20
N SER A 145 0.39 -8.27 13.30
CA SER A 145 1.77 -8.75 13.30
C SER A 145 2.47 -8.46 14.62
N THR A 146 3.48 -9.27 14.92
CA THR A 146 4.33 -9.09 16.10
C THR A 146 5.18 -7.82 16.04
N SER A 147 5.44 -7.31 14.83
CA SER A 147 6.12 -6.03 14.60
C SER A 147 5.14 -4.87 14.63
N ASP A 148 5.50 -3.81 15.34
CA ASP A 148 4.77 -2.56 15.37
C ASP A 148 4.79 -1.87 14.00
N ALA A 149 3.63 -1.34 13.60
CA ALA A 149 3.46 -0.57 12.37
C ALA A 149 3.03 0.86 12.71
N HIS A 150 3.74 1.86 12.18
CA HIS A 150 3.38 3.26 12.32
C HIS A 150 2.51 3.70 11.15
N HIS A 151 1.31 4.20 11.42
CA HIS A 151 0.41 4.68 10.37
C HIS A 151 0.56 6.18 10.23
N LEU A 152 1.37 6.61 9.28
CA LEU A 152 1.73 8.00 9.03
C LEU A 152 0.82 8.61 7.96
N GLY A 153 0.53 9.91 8.01
CA GLY A 153 -0.33 10.61 7.06
C GLY A 153 -1.75 10.92 7.58
N ILE A 154 -2.71 10.84 6.66
CA ILE A 154 -4.12 11.22 6.83
C ILE A 154 -4.99 9.98 6.69
N TRP A 155 -5.93 9.82 7.62
CA TRP A 155 -6.68 8.57 7.78
C TRP A 155 -8.17 8.84 8.04
N GLU A 156 -9.04 7.99 7.48
CA GLU A 156 -10.50 8.11 7.60
C GLU A 156 -11.20 6.73 7.73
N VAL A 157 -10.66 5.78 8.50
CA VAL A 157 -11.32 4.47 8.68
C VAL A 157 -12.53 4.50 9.60
N PHE A 158 -12.42 5.16 10.76
CA PHE A 158 -13.46 5.08 11.81
C PHE A 158 -14.29 6.36 11.98
N GLY A 159 -14.00 7.41 11.20
CA GLY A 159 -14.66 8.70 11.26
C GLY A 159 -15.31 9.07 9.93
N ALA A 160 -16.18 10.09 9.94
CA ALA A 160 -16.77 10.68 8.74
C ALA A 160 -15.96 11.87 8.19
N THR A 161 -14.85 12.21 8.85
CA THR A 161 -13.98 13.31 8.47
C THR A 161 -12.52 12.83 8.43
N PRO A 162 -11.74 13.25 7.43
CA PRO A 162 -10.33 12.92 7.36
C PRO A 162 -9.59 13.61 8.51
N ARG A 163 -8.55 12.95 9.03
CA ARG A 163 -7.70 13.49 10.11
C ARG A 163 -6.27 13.00 9.98
N MET A 164 -5.31 13.82 10.41
CA MET A 164 -3.95 13.31 10.64
C MET A 164 -3.96 12.22 11.71
N THR A 165 -3.23 11.13 11.48
CA THR A 165 -3.14 10.03 12.44
C THR A 165 -2.48 10.48 13.75
N ALA A 166 -2.73 9.72 14.82
CA ALA A 166 -2.03 9.95 16.08
C ALA A 166 -0.52 9.77 15.92
N ASP A 167 -0.09 8.74 15.18
CA ASP A 167 1.33 8.48 14.89
C ASP A 167 2.00 9.62 14.11
N THR A 168 1.24 10.39 13.32
CA THR A 168 1.75 11.60 12.66
C THR A 168 1.79 12.79 13.60
N ARG A 169 0.70 13.05 14.33
CA ARG A 169 0.49 14.33 15.05
C ARG A 169 1.06 14.35 16.46
N LYS A 170 0.94 13.25 17.21
CA LYS A 170 1.23 13.17 18.65
C LYS A 170 2.63 12.64 18.92
N GLN A 171 3.62 13.33 18.36
CA GLN A 171 5.03 12.95 18.44
C GLN A 171 5.89 14.04 19.07
N THR A 172 7.09 13.66 19.52
CA THR A 172 8.15 14.60 19.88
C THR A 172 8.54 15.48 18.68
N ALA A 173 9.18 16.63 18.91
CA ALA A 173 9.60 17.50 17.81
C ALA A 173 10.60 16.81 16.86
N GLU A 174 11.54 16.04 17.43
CA GLU A 174 12.51 15.25 16.69
C GLU A 174 11.84 14.17 15.82
N ALA A 175 10.92 13.39 16.39
CA ALA A 175 10.21 12.37 15.63
C ALA A 175 9.30 12.96 14.56
N LYS A 176 8.69 14.13 14.79
CA LYS A 176 7.93 14.84 13.75
C LYS A 176 8.80 15.20 12.56
N GLU A 177 10.00 15.74 12.79
CA GLU A 177 10.90 16.10 11.71
C GLU A 177 11.35 14.85 10.93
N ALA A 178 11.74 13.78 11.62
CA ALA A 178 12.14 12.54 10.96
C ALA A 178 10.98 11.93 10.12
N ILE A 179 9.77 11.89 10.68
CA ILE A 179 8.56 11.46 9.96
C ILE A 179 8.33 12.35 8.74
N ASP A 180 8.44 13.67 8.91
CA ASP A 180 8.24 14.63 7.83
C ASP A 180 9.27 14.45 6.71
N GLN A 181 10.54 14.15 7.02
CA GLN A 181 11.57 13.84 6.03
C GLN A 181 11.30 12.54 5.26
N LEU A 182 10.79 11.52 5.95
CA LEU A 182 10.33 10.27 5.32
C LEU A 182 9.15 10.54 4.37
N LEU A 183 8.11 11.22 4.86
CA LEU A 183 6.89 11.53 4.11
C LEU A 183 7.17 12.46 2.93
N TRP A 184 8.03 13.47 3.09
CA TRP A 184 8.48 14.33 2.00
C TRP A 184 9.13 13.54 0.86
N TYR A 185 9.95 12.55 1.20
CA TYR A 185 10.63 11.74 0.19
C TYR A 185 9.66 10.82 -0.55
N VAL A 186 8.75 10.20 0.18
CA VAL A 186 7.63 9.43 -0.36
C VAL A 186 6.77 10.29 -1.30
N GLN A 187 6.36 11.47 -0.84
CA GLN A 187 5.60 12.47 -1.61
C GLN A 187 6.36 12.90 -2.88
N SER A 188 7.65 13.19 -2.77
CA SER A 188 8.43 13.76 -3.89
C SER A 188 8.77 12.73 -4.95
N PHE A 189 8.94 11.46 -4.58
CA PHE A 189 9.47 10.43 -5.49
C PHE A 189 8.48 9.33 -5.85
N MET A 190 7.67 8.89 -4.90
CA MET A 190 6.79 7.72 -5.07
C MET A 190 5.41 8.16 -5.55
N ALA A 191 4.83 9.20 -4.93
CA ALA A 191 3.49 9.67 -5.27
C ALA A 191 3.31 10.07 -6.75
N PRO A 192 4.24 10.80 -7.42
CA PRO A 192 4.07 11.15 -8.83
C PRO A 192 4.06 9.93 -9.75
N LYS A 193 4.85 8.89 -9.42
CA LYS A 193 4.87 7.63 -10.17
C LYS A 193 3.58 6.85 -9.99
N LEU A 194 3.03 6.85 -8.78
CA LEU A 194 1.73 6.24 -8.49
C LEU A 194 0.58 6.97 -9.17
N ALA A 195 0.57 8.29 -9.16
CA ALA A 195 -0.39 9.11 -9.90
C ALA A 195 -0.34 8.79 -11.40
N THR A 196 0.87 8.63 -11.96
CA THR A 196 1.06 8.20 -13.35
C THR A 196 0.49 6.80 -13.60
N ALA A 197 0.76 5.85 -12.71
CA ALA A 197 0.24 4.49 -12.82
C ALA A 197 -1.29 4.46 -12.76
N TYR A 198 -1.91 5.23 -11.86
CA TYR A 198 -3.36 5.40 -11.78
C TYR A 198 -3.93 6.03 -13.06
N ALA A 199 -3.36 7.14 -13.51
CA ALA A 199 -3.83 7.81 -14.73
C ALA A 199 -3.77 6.90 -15.97
N GLN A 200 -2.76 6.04 -16.05
CA GLN A 200 -2.58 5.11 -17.17
C GLN A 200 -3.46 3.86 -17.07
N HIS A 201 -3.57 3.27 -15.88
CA HIS A 201 -4.17 1.94 -15.72
C HIS A 201 -5.56 1.97 -15.10
N ALA A 202 -5.96 3.04 -14.41
CA ALA A 202 -7.25 3.18 -13.77
C ALA A 202 -7.69 4.67 -13.74
N PRO A 203 -7.91 5.31 -14.91
CA PRO A 203 -8.14 6.76 -15.00
C PRO A 203 -9.41 7.23 -14.28
N LEU A 204 -10.45 6.40 -14.24
CA LEU A 204 -11.68 6.71 -13.49
C LEU A 204 -11.41 6.79 -11.98
N HIS A 205 -10.64 5.84 -11.46
CA HIS A 205 -10.19 5.82 -10.07
C HIS A 205 -9.27 6.99 -9.76
N TRP A 206 -8.37 7.36 -10.68
CA TRP A 206 -7.54 8.55 -10.53
C TRP A 206 -8.39 9.81 -10.35
N LYS A 207 -9.38 10.02 -11.22
CA LYS A 207 -10.30 11.16 -11.13
C LYS A 207 -11.06 11.18 -9.81
N ALA A 208 -11.45 10.02 -9.29
CA ALA A 208 -12.09 9.93 -7.99
C ALA A 208 -11.14 10.27 -6.83
N LEU A 209 -9.89 9.79 -6.89
CA LEU A 209 -8.87 10.12 -5.89
C LEU A 209 -8.58 11.63 -5.86
N GLN A 210 -8.56 12.31 -7.02
CA GLN A 210 -8.42 13.76 -7.08
C GLN A 210 -9.57 14.50 -6.38
N LYS A 211 -10.82 14.04 -6.53
CA LYS A 211 -11.96 14.61 -5.79
C LYS A 211 -11.81 14.42 -4.29
N VAL A 212 -11.30 13.27 -3.87
CA VAL A 212 -11.09 13.01 -2.44
C VAL A 212 -9.95 13.83 -1.89
N HIS A 213 -8.89 14.05 -2.67
CA HIS A 213 -7.80 14.96 -2.33
C HIS A 213 -8.30 16.38 -2.12
N ALA A 214 -9.13 16.90 -3.02
CA ALA A 214 -9.78 18.20 -2.85
C ALA A 214 -10.63 18.26 -1.57
N ARG A 215 -11.41 17.21 -1.26
CA ARG A 215 -12.18 17.13 0.00
C ARG A 215 -11.27 17.14 1.23
N VAL A 216 -10.14 16.44 1.20
CA VAL A 216 -9.16 16.43 2.29
C VAL A 216 -8.60 17.83 2.53
N HIS A 217 -8.23 18.57 1.48
CA HIS A 217 -7.79 19.96 1.61
C HIS A 217 -8.87 20.88 2.21
N GLN A 218 -10.15 20.68 1.84
CA GLN A 218 -11.24 21.45 2.45
C GLN A 218 -11.35 21.22 3.97
N HIS A 219 -11.11 20.00 4.44
CA HIS A 219 -11.24 19.65 5.85
C HIS A 219 -9.97 19.94 6.67
N LEU A 220 -8.80 19.75 6.07
CA LEU A 220 -7.50 19.80 6.74
C LEU A 220 -6.61 20.95 6.24
N GLY A 221 -7.16 21.95 5.56
CA GLY A 221 -6.38 23.02 4.92
C GLY A 221 -5.37 23.68 5.87
N HIS A 222 -5.79 24.09 7.07
CA HIS A 222 -4.88 24.67 8.06
C HIS A 222 -3.81 23.67 8.54
N ASP A 223 -4.21 22.44 8.81
CA ASP A 223 -3.31 21.37 9.25
C ASP A 223 -2.22 21.07 8.19
N LEU A 224 -2.62 20.98 6.92
CA LEU A 224 -1.74 20.76 5.79
C LEU A 224 -0.84 21.96 5.50
N LEU A 225 -1.32 23.19 5.71
CA LEU A 225 -0.47 24.38 5.65
C LEU A 225 0.63 24.36 6.72
N SER A 226 0.30 23.86 7.92
CA SER A 226 1.28 23.75 9.01
C SER A 226 2.29 22.61 8.82
N ARG A 227 1.92 21.54 8.11
CA ARG A 227 2.76 20.35 7.85
C ARG A 227 2.58 19.85 6.41
N PRO A 228 3.09 20.58 5.41
CA PRO A 228 2.83 20.29 4.00
C PRO A 228 3.38 18.94 3.52
N ARG A 229 4.37 18.38 4.23
CA ARG A 229 4.98 17.08 3.91
C ARG A 229 4.05 15.89 4.18
N VAL A 230 2.95 16.11 4.89
CA VAL A 230 1.90 15.10 5.16
C VAL A 230 0.96 14.93 3.96
N ASP A 231 0.88 15.93 3.07
CA ASP A 231 0.05 15.86 1.87
C ASP A 231 0.74 15.06 0.76
N MET A 232 0.19 13.91 0.41
CA MET A 232 0.76 13.01 -0.60
C MET A 232 0.33 13.33 -2.04
N GLY A 233 -0.45 14.38 -2.26
CA GLY A 233 -0.88 14.81 -3.60
C GLY A 233 -1.98 13.94 -4.23
N GLY A 234 -2.69 13.13 -3.43
CA GLY A 234 -3.89 12.39 -3.84
C GLY A 234 -3.80 10.90 -4.23
N PRO A 235 -2.68 10.31 -4.71
CA PRO A 235 -2.67 8.89 -5.09
C PRO A 235 -2.83 7.93 -3.89
N PHE A 236 -2.48 8.40 -2.69
CA PHE A 236 -2.72 7.76 -1.39
C PHE A 236 -2.69 8.85 -0.31
N PHE A 237 -3.04 8.52 0.92
CA PHE A 237 -3.21 9.52 2.00
C PHE A 237 -2.53 9.11 3.30
N ALA A 238 -2.36 7.81 3.52
CA ALA A 238 -1.58 7.27 4.62
C ALA A 238 -0.55 6.26 4.14
N VAL A 239 0.46 6.07 4.96
CA VAL A 239 1.51 5.06 4.81
C VAL A 239 1.61 4.32 6.14
N ALA A 240 1.35 3.01 6.16
CA ALA A 240 1.79 2.17 7.26
C ALA A 240 3.23 1.74 6.99
N VAL A 241 4.14 2.07 7.90
CA VAL A 241 5.54 1.68 7.81
C VAL A 241 5.86 0.73 8.94
N LYS A 242 6.48 -0.41 8.61
CA LYS A 242 6.90 -1.41 9.59
C LYS A 242 8.18 -2.12 9.15
N GLU A 243 8.86 -2.69 10.11
CA GLU A 243 9.93 -3.65 9.85
C GLU A 243 9.33 -5.05 9.72
N ALA A 244 9.81 -5.80 8.72
CA ALA A 244 9.35 -7.16 8.39
C ALA A 244 7.87 -7.28 7.93
N GLY A 245 7.46 -8.50 7.57
CA GLY A 245 6.14 -8.82 7.04
C GLY A 245 5.05 -8.89 8.11
N SER A 246 3.78 -9.03 7.71
CA SER A 246 2.71 -9.21 8.71
C SER A 246 2.76 -10.59 9.37
N GLY A 247 3.23 -11.63 8.65
CA GLY A 247 3.22 -13.04 9.09
C GLY A 247 1.83 -13.62 9.36
N VAL A 248 0.79 -12.77 9.38
CA VAL A 248 -0.60 -13.11 9.67
C VAL A 248 -1.42 -12.88 8.42
N VAL A 249 -2.20 -13.89 8.07
CA VAL A 249 -3.21 -13.81 7.02
C VAL A 249 -4.33 -12.88 7.47
N HIS A 250 -4.61 -11.85 6.68
CA HIS A 250 -5.70 -10.92 6.99
C HIS A 250 -6.33 -10.33 5.72
N LEU A 251 -7.47 -9.66 5.93
CA LEU A 251 -8.07 -8.77 4.97
C LEU A 251 -8.00 -7.34 5.49
N ASP A 252 -7.60 -6.41 4.64
CA ASP A 252 -7.86 -4.99 4.89
C ASP A 252 -9.31 -4.68 4.52
N TRP A 253 -10.26 -5.25 5.26
CA TRP A 253 -11.70 -5.14 4.97
C TRP A 253 -12.22 -3.70 5.04
N ASN A 254 -11.47 -2.82 5.70
CA ASN A 254 -11.82 -1.42 5.72
C ASN A 254 -11.56 -0.80 4.36
N ASP A 255 -10.57 -1.26 3.59
CA ASP A 255 -10.24 -0.68 2.29
C ASP A 255 -11.39 -0.78 1.30
N ASN A 256 -11.54 0.28 0.51
CA ASN A 256 -12.56 0.30 -0.51
C ASN A 256 -12.03 -0.55 -1.68
N LYS A 257 -12.80 -1.57 -2.06
CA LYS A 257 -12.46 -2.47 -3.18
C LYS A 257 -12.20 -1.77 -4.52
N ALA A 258 -12.62 -0.52 -4.67
CA ALA A 258 -12.40 0.26 -5.86
C ALA A 258 -10.96 0.79 -5.97
N ILE A 259 -10.19 0.84 -4.90
CA ILE A 259 -8.90 1.53 -4.87
C ILE A 259 -7.78 0.54 -4.57
N TYR A 260 -6.61 0.77 -5.16
CA TYR A 260 -5.44 -0.06 -4.90
C TYR A 260 -4.81 0.33 -3.57
N ALA A 261 -4.46 -0.66 -2.76
CA ALA A 261 -3.38 -0.51 -1.80
C ALA A 261 -2.05 -0.67 -2.54
N TYR A 262 -0.99 -0.01 -2.10
CA TYR A 262 0.35 -0.22 -2.66
C TYR A 262 1.31 -0.71 -1.59
N VAL A 263 1.94 -1.85 -1.84
CA VAL A 263 2.95 -2.44 -0.97
C VAL A 263 4.32 -2.23 -1.59
N PHE A 264 5.20 -1.60 -0.83
CA PHE A 264 6.61 -1.42 -1.17
C PHE A 264 7.46 -2.16 -0.17
N ALA A 265 8.42 -2.94 -0.66
CA ALA A 265 9.42 -3.56 0.18
C ALA A 265 10.81 -3.07 -0.23
N VAL A 266 11.57 -2.59 0.76
CA VAL A 266 12.98 -2.17 0.59
C VAL A 266 13.82 -2.82 1.68
N GLY A 267 15.12 -3.01 1.39
CA GLY A 267 16.04 -3.71 2.29
C GLY A 267 16.47 -5.05 1.72
N ASP A 268 17.20 -5.81 2.54
CA ASP A 268 17.64 -7.16 2.22
C ASP A 268 16.87 -8.15 3.10
N TRP A 269 16.29 -9.19 2.49
CA TRP A 269 15.58 -10.27 3.16
C TRP A 269 15.59 -11.54 2.31
N GLU A 270 15.25 -12.67 2.92
CA GLU A 270 14.98 -13.93 2.23
C GLU A 270 13.48 -14.24 2.23
N GLY A 271 13.03 -15.03 1.25
CA GLY A 271 11.60 -15.29 1.05
C GLY A 271 10.84 -14.04 0.63
N GLY A 272 9.64 -13.85 1.19
CA GLY A 272 8.82 -12.68 0.89
C GLY A 272 7.87 -12.95 -0.27
N GLU A 273 6.71 -13.50 0.05
CA GLU A 273 5.66 -13.75 -0.94
C GLU A 273 4.36 -13.06 -0.56
N PHE A 274 3.73 -12.46 -1.58
CA PHE A 274 2.36 -11.99 -1.53
C PHE A 274 1.46 -13.15 -1.94
N CYS A 275 0.88 -13.83 -0.95
CA CYS A 275 0.06 -15.03 -1.16
C CYS A 275 -1.41 -14.66 -1.34
N ILE A 276 -2.03 -15.20 -2.41
CA ILE A 276 -3.47 -15.04 -2.70
C ILE A 276 -4.12 -16.44 -2.78
N PRO A 277 -4.48 -17.05 -1.63
CA PRO A 277 -4.86 -18.46 -1.56
C PRO A 277 -6.07 -18.83 -2.44
N GLN A 278 -7.05 -17.93 -2.57
CA GLN A 278 -8.23 -18.18 -3.38
C GLN A 278 -7.95 -18.32 -4.87
N LEU A 279 -6.90 -17.67 -5.33
CA LEU A 279 -6.44 -17.78 -6.71
C LEU A 279 -5.40 -18.90 -6.86
N LYS A 280 -4.99 -19.52 -5.75
CA LYS A 280 -3.92 -20.54 -5.69
C LYS A 280 -2.59 -20.04 -6.29
N ILE A 281 -2.30 -18.75 -6.08
CA ILE A 281 -1.08 -18.11 -6.57
C ILE A 281 -0.32 -17.41 -5.45
N LYS A 282 0.98 -17.25 -5.65
CA LYS A 282 1.84 -16.37 -4.87
C LYS A 282 2.66 -15.48 -5.80
N ILE A 283 2.88 -14.23 -5.39
CA ILE A 283 3.68 -13.26 -6.14
C ILE A 283 4.94 -12.97 -5.32
N PRO A 284 6.14 -13.34 -5.80
CA PRO A 284 7.38 -12.99 -5.13
C PRO A 284 7.51 -11.47 -4.98
N VAL A 285 7.85 -11.02 -3.78
CA VAL A 285 8.11 -9.62 -3.45
C VAL A 285 9.62 -9.42 -3.38
N ARG A 286 10.15 -8.45 -4.12
CA ARG A 286 11.58 -8.15 -4.17
C ARG A 286 11.89 -6.67 -3.95
N PRO A 287 13.11 -6.32 -3.49
CA PRO A 287 13.49 -4.94 -3.20
C PRO A 287 13.28 -3.99 -4.38
N GLY A 288 12.49 -2.94 -4.15
CA GLY A 288 12.18 -1.91 -5.14
C GLY A 288 11.14 -2.30 -6.19
N GLN A 289 10.51 -3.48 -6.05
CA GLN A 289 9.23 -3.75 -6.68
C GLN A 289 8.12 -3.00 -5.93
N ILE A 290 6.96 -2.89 -6.58
CA ILE A 290 5.73 -2.41 -5.97
C ILE A 290 4.60 -3.36 -6.36
N HIS A 291 3.73 -3.65 -5.40
CA HIS A 291 2.55 -4.50 -5.58
C HIS A 291 1.29 -3.69 -5.32
N SER A 292 0.29 -3.86 -6.17
CA SER A 292 -0.96 -3.08 -6.17
C SER A 292 -2.17 -3.99 -6.17
N PRO A 293 -2.51 -4.65 -5.06
CA PRO A 293 -3.74 -5.43 -4.95
C PRO A 293 -4.98 -4.50 -4.86
N ALA A 294 -6.03 -4.83 -5.62
CA ALA A 294 -7.36 -4.20 -5.51
C ALA A 294 -8.23 -4.86 -4.44
N ILE A 295 -7.93 -6.12 -4.11
CA ILE A 295 -8.55 -6.84 -3.01
C ILE A 295 -7.41 -7.24 -2.08
N ALA A 296 -7.47 -6.74 -0.85
CA ALA A 296 -6.52 -7.09 0.19
C ALA A 296 -6.82 -8.49 0.72
N THR A 297 -6.60 -9.53 -0.08
CA THR A 297 -6.57 -10.93 0.37
C THR A 297 -5.13 -11.35 0.51
N THR A 298 -4.52 -11.10 1.67
CA THR A 298 -3.07 -11.27 1.75
C THR A 298 -2.55 -11.93 3.02
N THR A 299 -1.61 -12.83 2.80
CA THR A 299 -0.47 -13.05 3.71
C THR A 299 0.76 -12.48 3.01
N LEU A 300 1.40 -11.46 3.59
CA LEU A 300 2.78 -11.15 3.24
C LEU A 300 3.65 -11.93 4.21
N ASP A 301 4.14 -13.09 3.76
CA ASP A 301 5.06 -13.90 4.53
C ASP A 301 6.49 -13.48 4.16
N ILE A 302 7.14 -12.70 5.02
CA ILE A 302 8.57 -12.42 4.90
C ILE A 302 9.28 -13.42 5.79
N THR A 303 9.76 -14.50 5.19
CA THR A 303 10.43 -15.58 5.88
C THR A 303 11.90 -15.23 6.14
N LYS A 304 12.13 -14.71 7.35
CA LYS A 304 13.44 -14.55 8.02
C LYS A 304 14.31 -13.38 7.54
N ARG A 305 14.83 -12.64 8.53
CA ARG A 305 16.03 -11.80 8.40
C ARG A 305 17.21 -12.75 8.24
N THR A 306 18.08 -12.53 7.26
CA THR A 306 19.33 -13.28 7.14
C THR A 306 20.15 -13.09 8.42
N ASN A 307 20.25 -14.12 9.25
CA ASN A 307 21.18 -14.16 10.37
C ASN A 307 22.61 -14.12 9.81
N ARG A 308 23.33 -13.03 10.07
CA ARG A 308 24.75 -12.87 9.70
C ARG A 308 25.63 -12.99 10.93
N ASP A 309 25.97 -14.23 11.29
CA ASP A 309 27.04 -14.49 12.28
C ASP A 309 28.44 -14.50 11.65
N THR A 310 28.64 -14.07 10.38
CA THR A 310 29.93 -14.32 9.68
C THR A 310 30.45 -13.24 8.72
N ILE A 311 30.02 -11.98 8.80
CA ILE A 311 30.73 -10.90 8.05
C ILE A 311 31.30 -9.86 9.01
N SER A 312 32.52 -10.14 9.49
CA SER A 312 33.41 -9.13 10.00
C SER A 312 33.94 -8.26 8.84
N ASP A 313 34.02 -6.96 9.12
CA ASP A 313 34.85 -5.98 8.41
C ASP A 313 34.38 -5.51 7.02
N LEU A 314 33.44 -4.54 7.00
CA LEU A 314 33.60 -3.20 6.40
C LEU A 314 32.22 -2.55 6.21
N HIS A 315 31.97 -1.51 7.03
CA HIS A 315 30.76 -0.66 7.11
C HIS A 315 29.53 -1.26 7.81
N PRO A 316 28.86 -0.51 8.72
CA PRO A 316 27.54 -0.89 9.22
C PRO A 316 26.53 -0.74 8.07
N VAL A 317 26.30 -1.82 7.34
CA VAL A 317 25.13 -1.95 6.47
C VAL A 317 23.98 -2.29 7.40
N ILE A 318 23.06 -1.35 7.57
CA ILE A 318 21.84 -1.56 8.36
C ILE A 318 20.91 -2.43 7.50
N ASP A 319 20.84 -3.71 7.84
CA ASP A 319 19.96 -4.70 7.20
C ASP A 319 18.53 -4.55 7.77
N SER A 320 17.79 -3.51 7.37
CA SER A 320 16.37 -3.32 7.69
C SER A 320 15.48 -3.58 6.47
N SER A 321 14.56 -4.55 6.57
CA SER A 321 13.49 -4.72 5.58
C SER A 321 12.30 -3.84 6.00
N VAL A 322 12.00 -2.80 5.22
CA VAL A 322 10.91 -1.87 5.50
C VAL A 322 9.78 -2.12 4.51
N ASN A 323 8.59 -2.40 5.05
CA ASN A 323 7.36 -2.44 4.27
C ASN A 323 6.62 -1.12 4.43
N LEU A 324 6.27 -0.51 3.29
CA LEU A 324 5.39 0.64 3.24
C LEU A 324 4.08 0.20 2.56
N ASP A 325 3.01 0.16 3.33
CA ASP A 325 1.66 -0.06 2.83
C ASP A 325 0.99 1.31 2.67
N MET A 326 0.71 1.72 1.43
CA MET A 326 0.06 3.00 1.16
C MET A 326 -1.43 2.82 1.00
N PHE A 327 -2.17 3.51 1.85
CA PHE A 327 -3.61 3.46 1.90
C PHE A 327 -4.20 4.70 1.23
N PRO A 328 -5.11 4.51 0.27
CA PRO A 328 -5.98 5.58 -0.16
C PRO A 328 -6.93 5.95 1.00
N PRO A 329 -7.55 7.13 0.95
CA PRO A 329 -8.33 7.62 2.08
C PRO A 329 -9.57 6.75 2.20
N GLY A 330 -10.16 6.77 3.39
CA GLY A 330 -11.38 6.05 3.65
C GLY A 330 -12.60 6.60 2.93
N ILE A 331 -12.75 6.30 1.64
CA ILE A 331 -13.99 6.49 0.90
C ILE A 331 -14.95 5.36 1.29
N TYR A 332 -15.16 5.16 2.59
CA TYR A 332 -15.84 3.98 3.11
C TYR A 332 -17.35 4.19 3.23
N ARG A 333 -17.81 5.44 3.11
CA ARG A 333 -19.22 5.81 3.29
C ARG A 333 -19.75 6.89 2.34
N ASP A 334 -18.94 7.37 1.41
CA ASP A 334 -19.24 8.60 0.68
C ASP A 334 -20.33 8.38 -0.40
N PRO A 335 -21.48 9.10 -0.34
CA PRO A 335 -22.39 9.26 -1.47
C PRO A 335 -21.68 9.72 -2.75
N LEU A 336 -20.51 10.37 -2.64
CA LEU A 336 -19.68 10.78 -3.77
C LEU A 336 -19.31 9.60 -4.69
N TRP A 337 -18.97 8.42 -4.13
CA TRP A 337 -18.66 7.26 -4.97
C TRP A 337 -19.91 6.74 -5.68
N ARG A 338 -21.04 6.67 -4.96
CA ARG A 338 -22.33 6.31 -5.57
C ARG A 338 -22.77 7.33 -6.63
N SER A 339 -22.47 8.61 -6.44
CA SER A 339 -22.76 9.69 -7.40
C SER A 339 -21.85 9.62 -8.62
N ILE A 340 -20.58 9.28 -8.45
CA ILE A 340 -19.67 9.00 -9.58
C ILE A 340 -20.20 7.83 -10.41
N GLN A 341 -20.59 6.72 -9.76
CA GLN A 341 -21.17 5.55 -10.43
C GLN A 341 -22.53 5.86 -11.10
N ALA A 342 -23.40 6.62 -10.43
CA ALA A 342 -24.73 6.95 -10.95
C ALA A 342 -24.70 7.88 -12.17
N ASN A 343 -23.75 8.82 -12.22
CA ASN A 343 -23.59 9.72 -13.36
C ASN A 343 -22.99 9.02 -14.59
N GLU A 344 -22.26 7.91 -14.41
CA GLU A 344 -21.67 7.14 -15.51
C GLU A 344 -22.67 6.14 -16.12
N GLY A 345 -23.61 5.60 -15.34
CA GLY A 345 -24.68 4.71 -15.84
C GLY A 345 -25.62 5.36 -16.86
N HIS A 346 -25.67 6.69 -16.92
CA HIS A 346 -26.51 7.43 -17.87
C HIS A 346 -25.80 7.73 -19.21
N SER A 347 -24.48 7.52 -19.31
CA SER A 347 -23.72 7.78 -20.54
C SER A 347 -23.78 6.64 -21.57
N ASN A 348 -24.35 5.48 -21.22
CA ASN A 348 -24.55 4.34 -22.12
C ASN A 348 -26.03 4.16 -22.55
N SER A 349 -26.87 5.18 -22.37
CA SER A 349 -28.09 5.29 -23.15
C SER A 349 -27.69 5.36 -24.62
N ARG A 350 -27.94 4.29 -25.38
CA ARG A 350 -27.86 4.29 -26.85
C ARG A 350 -28.47 5.60 -27.35
N VAL A 351 -27.64 6.48 -27.86
CA VAL A 351 -28.10 7.58 -28.71
C VAL A 351 -28.85 6.89 -29.86
N PRO A 352 -30.16 7.14 -30.05
CA PRO A 352 -30.82 6.63 -31.23
C PRO A 352 -30.06 7.14 -32.45
N GLU A 353 -29.76 6.20 -33.35
CA GLU A 353 -29.08 6.45 -34.61
C GLU A 353 -29.73 7.69 -35.28
N PRO A 354 -28.97 8.76 -35.56
CA PRO A 354 -29.56 9.95 -36.15
C PRO A 354 -30.08 9.60 -37.54
N GLU A 355 -31.35 9.91 -37.81
CA GLU A 355 -31.90 9.80 -39.16
C GLU A 355 -31.03 10.59 -40.16
N PRO A 356 -30.81 10.05 -41.37
CA PRO A 356 -29.95 10.66 -42.36
C PRO A 356 -30.46 12.05 -42.73
N THR A 357 -29.66 13.07 -42.40
CA THR A 357 -29.96 14.47 -42.72
C THR A 357 -29.70 14.69 -44.23
N PRO A 358 -30.62 15.35 -44.97
CA PRO A 358 -30.43 15.65 -46.38
C PRO A 358 -29.29 16.69 -46.58
N PRO A 359 -28.65 16.69 -47.76
CA PRO A 359 -27.46 17.50 -48.01
C PRO A 359 -27.81 18.99 -48.01
N THR A 360 -27.23 19.73 -47.07
CA THR A 360 -27.26 21.19 -47.05
C THR A 360 -25.95 21.76 -47.59
N HIS A 361 -26.10 22.68 -48.55
CA HIS A 361 -25.06 23.48 -49.15
C HIS A 361 -24.23 24.27 -48.12
N GLU A 362 -22.90 24.25 -48.29
CA GLU A 362 -21.97 25.19 -47.64
C GLU A 362 -22.16 26.62 -48.17
N PRO A 363 -21.91 27.61 -47.30
CA PRO A 363 -21.02 28.68 -47.73
C PRO A 363 -19.89 29.00 -46.74
N SER A 364 -18.70 29.08 -47.33
CA SER A 364 -17.53 29.92 -47.09
C SER A 364 -17.43 30.82 -45.83
N THR A 365 -16.33 30.59 -45.10
CA THR A 365 -15.34 31.53 -44.53
C THR A 365 -15.78 32.85 -43.89
N MET A 366 -15.37 33.07 -42.64
CA MET A 366 -14.59 34.28 -42.27
C MET A 366 -13.84 34.12 -40.93
N PHE A 367 -12.59 34.57 -40.93
CA PHE A 367 -11.72 34.81 -39.79
C PHE A 367 -12.20 36.02 -38.95
N SER A 368 -11.98 36.01 -37.64
CA SER A 368 -11.44 37.18 -36.93
C SER A 368 -10.77 36.81 -35.61
N PHE A 369 -9.57 37.38 -35.42
CA PHE A 369 -8.83 37.45 -34.16
C PHE A 369 -9.41 38.53 -33.25
N GLY A 370 -9.20 38.38 -31.94
CA GLY A 370 -9.45 39.42 -30.94
C GLY A 370 -8.76 39.08 -29.62
N ASN A 371 -7.56 39.65 -29.44
CA ASN A 371 -6.89 39.79 -28.14
C ASN A 371 -7.56 40.91 -27.34
N SER A 372 -7.63 40.77 -26.02
CA SER A 372 -7.44 41.89 -25.10
C SER A 372 -7.14 41.38 -23.69
N ASP A 373 -5.95 41.75 -23.24
CA ASP A 373 -5.54 41.86 -21.85
C ASP A 373 -6.50 42.74 -21.06
N GLU A 374 -6.70 42.46 -19.77
CA GLU A 374 -6.78 43.52 -18.75
C GLU A 374 -6.59 42.94 -17.34
N ASP A 375 -5.58 43.51 -16.67
CA ASP A 375 -5.26 43.36 -15.26
C ASP A 375 -6.37 43.94 -14.37
N ASN A 376 -6.59 43.33 -13.19
CA ASN A 376 -6.91 44.16 -12.02
C ASN A 376 -6.61 43.44 -10.70
N ASP A 377 -5.60 43.99 -10.02
CA ASP A 377 -5.32 43.83 -8.59
C ASP A 377 -6.42 44.50 -7.76
N SER A 378 -6.93 43.84 -6.73
CA SER A 378 -7.17 44.51 -5.43
C SER A 378 -7.34 43.50 -4.30
N ALA A 379 -6.43 43.58 -3.34
CA ALA A 379 -6.49 42.98 -2.02
C ALA A 379 -7.52 43.69 -1.13
N LEU A 380 -8.32 42.93 -0.37
CA LEU A 380 -8.84 43.35 0.94
C LEU A 380 -9.16 42.10 1.79
N ASP A 381 -8.65 42.12 3.02
CA ASP A 381 -8.85 41.13 4.09
C ASP A 381 -9.27 41.94 5.36
N PRO A 382 -9.74 41.32 6.45
CA PRO A 382 -11.14 41.02 6.76
C PRO A 382 -11.61 41.70 8.07
N PRO A 383 -12.85 41.49 8.54
CA PRO A 383 -13.17 41.73 9.96
C PRO A 383 -13.38 40.43 10.75
N LYS A 384 -12.79 40.46 11.95
CA LYS A 384 -12.98 39.53 13.07
C LYS A 384 -14.23 39.87 13.90
N CYS A 385 -14.62 38.88 14.74
CA CYS A 385 -15.36 38.93 16.03
C CYS A 385 -16.84 38.46 16.01
N PRO A 386 -17.44 38.07 17.16
CA PRO A 386 -17.02 37.02 18.11
C PRO A 386 -18.20 36.17 18.73
N TYR A 387 -17.88 35.15 19.55
CA TYR A 387 -18.64 34.46 20.63
C TYR A 387 -20.15 34.08 20.50
N HIS A 388 -20.52 32.79 20.68
CA HIS A 388 -21.09 32.20 21.93
C HIS A 388 -21.64 30.76 21.78
N ASN A 389 -21.66 30.05 22.92
CA ASN A 389 -22.18 28.72 23.25
C ASN A 389 -23.62 28.40 22.79
N LEU A 390 -23.94 27.10 22.58
CA LEU A 390 -25.01 26.35 23.29
C LEU A 390 -25.20 24.89 22.78
N GLN A 391 -25.33 23.99 23.76
CA GLN A 391 -26.23 22.82 23.89
C GLN A 391 -26.23 21.63 22.91
N ALA A 392 -25.84 20.48 23.49
CA ALA A 392 -26.57 19.20 23.60
C ALA A 392 -27.48 18.73 22.45
N PHE A 393 -27.24 17.50 21.97
CA PHE A 393 -28.30 16.53 21.69
C PHE A 393 -27.83 15.10 22.00
N SER A 394 -28.65 14.39 22.78
CA SER A 394 -28.61 12.95 23.00
C SER A 394 -29.56 12.28 22.01
N PHE A 395 -29.19 11.11 21.47
CA PHE A 395 -30.17 10.11 21.05
C PHE A 395 -29.71 8.71 21.48
N LEU A 396 -30.52 8.13 22.36
CA LEU A 396 -30.60 6.72 22.70
C LEU A 396 -31.53 6.02 21.71
N THR A 397 -31.14 4.86 21.18
CA THR A 397 -32.09 3.81 20.78
C THR A 397 -31.51 2.42 21.05
N THR A 398 -31.96 1.84 22.16
CA THR A 398 -32.56 0.50 22.35
C THR A 398 -31.91 -0.76 21.75
N SER A 399 -31.30 -1.53 22.65
CA SER A 399 -31.53 -2.95 23.00
C SER A 399 -31.84 -3.99 21.91
N GLN A 400 -31.00 -5.04 21.85
CA GLN A 400 -31.48 -6.43 21.87
C GLN A 400 -30.45 -7.32 22.61
N ARG A 401 -30.95 -8.01 23.65
CA ARG A 401 -30.28 -9.10 24.39
C ARG A 401 -30.35 -10.39 23.57
N LEU A 402 -29.28 -11.18 23.60
CA LEU A 402 -29.37 -12.63 23.40
C LEU A 402 -28.33 -13.37 24.24
N HIS A 403 -28.68 -14.61 24.57
CA HIS A 403 -28.31 -15.37 25.76
C HIS A 403 -26.83 -15.77 25.89
N LEU A 404 -26.29 -15.57 27.09
CA LEU A 404 -25.02 -16.14 27.56
C LEU A 404 -25.22 -17.60 27.97
N TYR A 405 -24.56 -18.53 27.27
CA TYR A 405 -24.22 -19.83 27.84
C TYR A 405 -22.85 -19.70 28.55
N LYS A 406 -22.87 -19.96 29.86
CA LYS A 406 -21.67 -20.09 30.70
C LYS A 406 -20.98 -21.41 30.37
N PHE A 407 -19.68 -21.36 30.05
CA PHE A 407 -18.77 -22.49 30.26
C PHE A 407 -17.73 -22.12 31.31
N ALA A 408 -17.43 -23.11 32.15
CA ALA A 408 -16.65 -23.00 33.38
C ALA A 408 -15.16 -22.66 33.10
N PRO A 409 -14.49 -21.92 34.01
CA PRO A 409 -13.06 -21.68 33.89
C PRO A 409 -12.26 -22.95 34.24
N ILE A 410 -11.43 -23.40 33.30
CA ILE A 410 -10.32 -24.32 33.60
C ILE A 410 -9.25 -23.50 34.33
N ARG A 411 -9.03 -23.82 35.60
CA ARG A 411 -7.89 -23.31 36.38
C ARG A 411 -6.62 -24.01 35.91
N VAL A 412 -5.70 -23.26 35.31
CA VAL A 412 -4.30 -23.68 35.24
C VAL A 412 -3.56 -23.01 36.39
N GLN A 413 -3.17 -23.84 37.35
CA GLN A 413 -2.41 -23.46 38.52
C GLN A 413 -0.94 -23.37 38.11
N VAL A 414 -0.41 -22.15 37.97
CA VAL A 414 1.03 -21.92 37.79
C VAL A 414 1.64 -21.76 39.17
N SER A 415 2.25 -22.82 39.69
CA SER A 415 3.09 -22.77 40.88
C SER A 415 4.43 -22.12 40.52
N ARG A 416 4.67 -20.92 41.07
CA ARG A 416 6.02 -20.35 41.15
C ARG A 416 6.79 -21.08 42.25
N GLY A 417 7.74 -21.93 41.85
CA GLY A 417 8.72 -22.55 42.74
C GLY A 417 9.97 -21.67 42.84
N ILE A 418 10.25 -21.25 44.06
CA ILE A 418 11.35 -20.40 44.51
C ILE A 418 12.71 -21.10 44.33
N SER A 419 13.73 -20.32 43.99
CA SER A 419 15.14 -20.71 43.93
C SER A 419 15.69 -21.19 45.29
N THR A 420 16.41 -22.31 45.31
CA THR A 420 17.49 -22.57 46.28
C THR A 420 18.67 -23.28 45.59
N PRO A 421 19.91 -23.10 46.09
CA PRO A 421 21.13 -23.58 45.44
C PRO A 421 21.52 -24.99 45.93
N ASN A 422 22.33 -25.68 45.12
CA ASN A 422 22.93 -27.02 45.31
C ASN A 422 22.14 -28.21 44.76
N SER A 423 22.46 -28.58 43.53
CA SER A 423 22.55 -30.00 43.17
C SER A 423 23.52 -30.20 42.00
N VAL A 424 24.52 -31.02 42.28
CA VAL A 424 25.54 -31.53 41.36
C VAL A 424 24.84 -32.41 40.32
N LEU A 425 25.05 -32.12 39.03
CA LEU A 425 24.63 -33.01 37.95
C LEU A 425 25.86 -33.62 37.28
N SER A 426 25.90 -34.95 37.40
CA SER A 426 26.86 -35.87 36.82
C SER A 426 26.80 -35.88 35.29
N VAL A 427 27.98 -35.86 34.66
CA VAL A 427 28.17 -36.04 33.22
C VAL A 427 28.42 -37.52 32.96
N THR A 428 27.48 -38.20 32.31
CA THR A 428 27.68 -39.57 31.79
C THR A 428 28.01 -39.48 30.31
N ARG A 429 29.26 -39.77 29.94
CA ARG A 429 29.72 -39.98 28.56
C ARG A 429 29.33 -41.39 28.09
N LEU A 430 28.77 -41.52 26.89
CA LEU A 430 28.67 -42.80 26.18
C LEU A 430 29.91 -43.00 25.27
N PRO A 431 30.39 -44.26 25.11
CA PRO A 431 31.66 -44.56 24.45
C PRO A 431 31.55 -44.74 22.92
N PRO A 432 32.69 -44.70 22.18
CA PRO A 432 32.73 -44.87 20.74
C PRO A 432 32.70 -46.35 20.35
N THR A 433 31.96 -46.69 19.29
CA THR A 433 32.05 -48.02 18.66
C THR A 433 32.91 -47.98 17.42
N SER A 434 33.82 -48.95 17.40
CA SER A 434 34.90 -49.19 16.46
C SER A 434 34.48 -49.92 15.19
N ARG A 435 35.31 -49.75 14.15
CA ARG A 435 35.44 -50.53 12.91
C ARG A 435 35.43 -52.04 13.12
N ASN A 436 35.02 -52.76 12.07
CA ASN A 436 35.78 -53.91 11.56
C ASN A 436 35.67 -54.03 10.03
N ARG A 437 36.83 -54.22 9.39
CA ARG A 437 37.03 -54.85 8.07
C ARG A 437 36.83 -56.39 8.24
N ASP A 438 36.62 -57.24 7.24
CA ASP A 438 37.45 -57.54 6.06
C ASP A 438 36.73 -58.49 5.07
N SER A 439 37.10 -58.36 3.77
CA SER A 439 37.35 -59.41 2.74
C SER A 439 36.17 -60.33 2.32
N THR A 440 35.95 -60.84 1.10
CA THR A 440 36.67 -61.16 -0.16
C THR A 440 35.57 -61.23 -1.26
N GLY A 441 35.73 -60.79 -2.52
CA GLY A 441 36.46 -61.49 -3.58
C GLY A 441 35.58 -62.45 -4.41
N GLN A 442 34.89 -61.95 -5.44
CA GLN A 442 34.81 -62.46 -6.84
C GLN A 442 33.89 -61.57 -7.68
#